data_AF-A0A133VGI1-F1
#
_entry.id   AF-A0A133VGI1-F1
#
_cell.length_a   1.000
_cell.length_b   1.000
_cell.length_c   1.000
_cell.angle_alpha   90.00
_cell.angle_beta   90.00
_cell.angle_gamma   90.00
#
_symmetry.space_group_name_H-M   'P 1'
#
loop_
_entity.id
_entity.type
_entity.pdbx_description
1 polymer ?
#
loop_
_entity_poly.entity_id
_entity_poly.type
_entity_poly.pdbx_seq_one_letter_code
_entity_poly.pdbx_strand_id
1 'polypeptide(L)'
;MPSSDKVGIEDRSPEQLARQVKELRGNVRNLNDQLQAYQETIEHLSKRLYSQTKEPQTPEQNGDDLRSLARKYERQSMILERDNAVARKLQESVSPLWLTDVEGVDFAAESRTGERVGGDFYDVIKISGNILGIMIADVSGHGLPAAVIMATARMAFRTFATTESSPKAILERGNEALLESTLAGHHLTAFLGLLDTEVLTFQYVNASHYPPYLIRENEVAPLD
;
A
#
# COMPACT_ATOMS: atom_id res chain seq x y z
N MET A 1 32.09 14.91 -5.05
CA MET A 1 31.63 14.16 -3.86
C MET A 1 30.79 15.08 -3.00
N PRO A 2 29.54 14.72 -2.72
CA PRO A 2 28.90 15.06 -1.45
C PRO A 2 28.47 13.78 -0.71
N SER A 3 28.81 13.73 0.57
CA SER A 3 28.39 12.73 1.53
C SER A 3 26.88 12.82 1.76
N SER A 4 26.13 11.80 1.34
CA SER A 4 24.77 11.58 1.80
C SER A 4 24.82 10.89 3.16
N ASP A 5 24.38 11.60 4.20
CA ASP A 5 24.18 11.07 5.55
C ASP A 5 23.34 9.78 5.50
N LYS A 6 24.00 8.64 5.66
CA LYS A 6 23.36 7.36 5.95
C LYS A 6 22.84 7.45 7.39
N VAL A 7 21.60 7.90 7.56
CA VAL A 7 20.87 7.66 8.82
C VAL A 7 20.56 6.18 8.86
N GLY A 8 21.48 5.41 9.45
CA GLY A 8 21.37 3.97 9.61
C GLY A 8 20.11 3.60 10.38
N ILE A 9 19.41 2.59 9.86
CA ILE A 9 18.29 1.92 10.54
C ILE A 9 18.83 1.05 11.71
N GLU A 10 20.16 0.93 11.86
CA GLU A 10 20.83 -0.06 12.70
C GLU A 10 20.87 0.24 14.22
N ASP A 11 20.27 1.31 14.74
CA ASP A 11 20.42 1.69 16.16
C ASP A 11 19.12 2.17 16.86
N ARG A 12 17.96 1.57 16.53
CA ARG A 12 16.69 1.91 17.21
C ARG A 12 16.42 0.94 18.36
N SER A 13 16.26 1.48 19.57
CA SER A 13 15.88 0.67 20.72
C SER A 13 14.49 0.06 20.55
N PRO A 14 14.19 -1.11 21.15
CA PRO A 14 12.86 -1.72 21.10
C PRO A 14 11.72 -0.76 21.53
N GLU A 15 12.01 0.16 22.46
CA GLU A 15 11.07 1.18 22.92
C GLU A 15 10.80 2.26 21.87
N GLN A 16 11.82 2.66 21.10
CA GLN A 16 11.67 3.60 19.99
C GLN A 16 10.85 2.99 18.85
N LEU A 17 11.08 1.72 18.52
CA LEU A 17 10.28 0.97 17.56
C LEU A 17 8.82 0.89 18.03
N ALA A 18 8.56 0.47 19.27
CA ALA A 18 7.21 0.38 19.82
C ALA A 18 6.45 1.72 19.81
N ARG A 19 7.14 2.83 20.13
CA ARG A 19 6.56 4.17 20.06
C ARG A 19 6.22 4.58 18.63
N GLN A 20 7.12 4.31 17.69
CA GLN A 20 6.92 4.63 16.29
C GLN A 20 5.73 3.83 15.71
N VAL A 21 5.63 2.54 16.05
CA VAL A 21 4.47 1.69 15.70
C VAL A 21 3.17 2.26 16.26
N LYS A 22 3.18 2.75 17.50
CA LYS A 22 2.00 3.36 18.12
C LYS A 22 1.57 4.66 17.44
N GLU A 23 2.52 5.56 17.15
CA GLU A 23 2.25 6.80 16.42
C GLU A 23 1.73 6.51 15.01
N LEU A 24 2.35 5.55 14.32
CA LEU A 24 1.95 5.11 12.99
C LEU A 24 0.56 4.49 12.97
N ARG A 25 0.23 3.63 13.94
CA ARG A 25 -1.14 3.12 14.13
C ARG A 25 -2.15 4.26 14.29
N GLY A 26 -1.79 5.29 15.06
CA GLY A 26 -2.63 6.49 15.23
C GLY A 26 -2.84 7.26 13.92
N ASN A 27 -1.76 7.45 13.16
CA ASN A 27 -1.81 8.18 11.88
C ASN A 27 -2.61 7.42 10.82
N VAL A 28 -2.41 6.10 10.71
CA VAL A 28 -3.17 5.24 9.81
C VAL A 28 -4.64 5.27 10.19
N ARG A 29 -4.98 5.11 11.48
CA ARG A 29 -6.38 5.16 11.94
C ARG A 29 -7.04 6.50 11.58
N ASN A 30 -6.37 7.63 11.84
CA ASN A 30 -6.90 8.95 11.49
C ASN A 30 -7.11 9.11 9.97
N LEU A 31 -6.16 8.64 9.16
CA LEU A 31 -6.29 8.66 7.71
C LEU A 31 -7.44 7.76 7.22
N ASN A 32 -7.63 6.62 7.88
CA ASN A 32 -8.72 5.69 7.60
C ASN A 32 -10.10 6.29 7.94
N ASP A 33 -10.21 6.92 9.11
CA ASP A 33 -11.43 7.62 9.55
C ASP A 33 -11.82 8.74 8.56
N GLN A 34 -10.82 9.48 8.07
CA GLN A 34 -11.03 10.51 7.05
C GLN A 34 -11.53 9.90 5.73
N LEU A 35 -10.92 8.81 5.28
CA LEU A 35 -11.32 8.13 4.05
C LEU A 35 -12.74 7.56 4.13
N GLN A 36 -13.13 6.99 5.27
CA GLN A 36 -14.47 6.47 5.48
C GLN A 36 -15.52 7.60 5.43
N ALA A 37 -15.27 8.72 6.10
CA ALA A 37 -16.15 9.90 6.06
C ALA A 37 -16.31 10.45 4.63
N TYR A 38 -15.25 10.42 3.83
CA TYR A 38 -15.32 10.78 2.40
C TYR A 38 -16.18 9.80 1.59
N GLN A 39 -16.02 8.48 1.79
CA GLN A 39 -16.81 7.45 1.10
C GLN A 39 -18.31 7.56 1.41
N GLU A 40 -18.67 7.74 2.67
CA GLU A 40 -20.07 7.93 3.10
C GLU A 40 -20.70 9.17 2.45
N THR A 41 -19.92 10.26 2.35
CA THR A 41 -20.35 11.49 1.68
C THR A 41 -20.61 11.23 0.20
N ILE A 42 -19.74 10.50 -0.49
CA ILE A 42 -19.91 10.15 -1.91
C ILE A 42 -21.16 9.29 -2.11
N GLU A 43 -21.38 8.28 -1.27
CA GLU A 43 -22.53 7.39 -1.39
C GLU A 43 -23.86 8.14 -1.14
N HIS A 44 -23.88 9.02 -0.14
CA HIS A 44 -25.05 9.85 0.15
C HIS A 44 -25.37 10.83 -0.99
N LEU A 45 -24.34 11.41 -1.62
CA LEU A 45 -24.52 12.27 -2.79
C LEU A 45 -25.02 11.48 -4.02
N SER A 46 -24.51 10.28 -4.24
CA SER A 46 -24.94 9.38 -5.32
C SER A 46 -26.44 9.02 -5.19
N LYS A 47 -26.88 8.62 -3.99
CA LYS A 47 -28.30 8.33 -3.72
C LYS A 47 -29.21 9.54 -3.95
N ARG A 48 -28.75 10.75 -3.60
CA ARG A 48 -29.48 12.00 -3.86
C ARG A 48 -29.58 12.36 -5.33
N LEU A 49 -28.52 12.12 -6.11
CA LEU A 49 -28.53 12.34 -7.56
C LEU A 49 -29.53 11.40 -8.25
N TYR A 50 -29.56 10.14 -7.83
CA TYR A 50 -30.46 9.13 -8.38
C TYR A 50 -31.95 9.43 -8.12
N SER A 51 -32.27 10.07 -6.99
CA SER A 51 -33.64 10.48 -6.67
C SER A 51 -34.07 11.76 -7.39
N GLN A 52 -33.14 12.70 -7.66
CA GLN A 52 -33.45 13.93 -8.42
C GLN A 52 -33.72 13.67 -9.91
N THR A 53 -33.18 12.61 -10.49
CA THR A 53 -33.41 12.27 -11.92
C THR A 53 -34.78 11.65 -12.23
N LYS A 54 -35.62 11.37 -11.23
CA LYS A 54 -36.93 10.71 -11.42
C LYS A 54 -38.13 11.66 -11.59
N GLU A 55 -38.01 12.96 -11.33
CA GLU A 55 -39.12 13.91 -11.46
C GLU A 55 -39.03 14.75 -12.74
N PRO A 56 -40.12 14.94 -13.51
CA PRO A 56 -40.10 15.75 -14.73
C PRO A 56 -40.07 17.26 -14.40
N GLN A 57 -39.07 17.98 -14.93
CA GLN A 57 -38.77 19.40 -14.64
C GLN A 57 -39.03 20.31 -15.86
N THR A 58 -39.31 21.60 -15.63
CA THR A 58 -39.59 22.61 -16.68
C THR A 58 -38.31 23.13 -17.39
N PRO A 59 -38.39 23.74 -18.59
CA PRO A 59 -37.21 24.11 -19.40
C PRO A 59 -36.25 25.13 -18.75
N GLU A 60 -36.75 26.05 -17.94
CA GLU A 60 -35.93 27.03 -17.20
C GLU A 60 -35.25 26.38 -15.98
N GLN A 61 -35.96 25.47 -15.29
CA GLN A 61 -35.38 24.62 -14.24
C GLN A 61 -34.31 23.70 -14.82
N ASN A 62 -34.49 23.17 -16.04
CA ASN A 62 -33.49 22.35 -16.71
C ASN A 62 -32.18 23.12 -16.96
N GLY A 63 -32.24 24.42 -17.32
CA GLY A 63 -31.03 25.23 -17.56
C GLY A 63 -30.20 25.49 -16.30
N ASP A 64 -30.86 25.80 -15.19
CA ASP A 64 -30.21 26.00 -13.89
C ASP A 64 -29.77 24.67 -13.26
N ASP A 65 -30.53 23.59 -13.45
CA ASP A 65 -30.16 22.25 -12.99
C ASP A 65 -28.97 21.69 -13.77
N LEU A 66 -28.91 21.87 -15.11
CA LEU A 66 -27.76 21.51 -15.93
C LEU A 66 -26.50 22.27 -15.51
N ARG A 67 -26.60 23.58 -15.21
CA ARG A 67 -25.48 24.36 -14.67
C ARG A 67 -25.07 23.90 -13.28
N SER A 68 -26.03 23.58 -12.41
CA SER A 68 -25.76 23.06 -11.07
C SER A 68 -25.09 21.68 -11.12
N LEU A 69 -25.51 20.83 -12.07
CA LEU A 69 -24.97 19.50 -12.30
C LEU A 69 -23.56 19.57 -12.88
N ALA A 70 -23.33 20.43 -13.88
CA ALA A 70 -21.99 20.70 -14.42
C ALA A 70 -21.03 21.17 -13.32
N ARG A 71 -21.44 22.13 -12.47
CA ARG A 71 -20.63 22.57 -11.32
C ARG A 71 -20.34 21.45 -10.31
N LYS A 72 -21.29 20.53 -10.10
CA LYS A 72 -21.10 19.36 -9.23
C LYS A 72 -20.09 18.38 -9.84
N TYR A 73 -20.18 18.10 -11.15
CA TYR A 73 -19.22 17.27 -11.87
C TYR A 73 -17.82 17.87 -11.87
N GLU A 74 -17.68 19.17 -12.13
CA GLU A 74 -16.40 19.88 -12.04
C GLU A 74 -15.80 19.75 -10.63
N ARG A 75 -16.62 19.95 -9.59
CA ARG A 75 -16.16 19.78 -8.20
C ARG A 75 -15.71 18.35 -7.92
N GLN A 76 -16.45 17.35 -8.39
CA GLN A 76 -16.06 15.95 -8.22
C GLN A 76 -14.77 15.61 -8.98
N SER A 77 -14.61 16.11 -10.21
CA SER A 77 -13.39 15.93 -11.00
C SER A 77 -12.18 16.51 -10.27
N MET A 78 -12.31 17.74 -9.73
CA MET A 78 -11.24 18.37 -8.95
C MET A 78 -10.87 17.58 -7.69
N ILE A 79 -11.86 16.99 -6.99
CA ILE A 79 -11.60 16.15 -5.81
C ILE A 79 -10.87 14.87 -6.23
N LEU A 80 -11.32 14.18 -7.28
CA LEU A 80 -10.70 12.96 -7.77
C LEU A 80 -9.28 13.19 -8.27
N GLU A 81 -9.03 14.30 -8.97
CA GLU A 81 -7.69 14.70 -9.39
C GLU A 81 -6.77 14.95 -8.20
N ARG A 82 -7.27 15.65 -7.18
CA ARG A 82 -6.54 15.89 -5.93
C ARG A 82 -6.22 14.58 -5.21
N ASP A 83 -7.19 13.68 -5.07
CA ASP A 83 -7.01 12.40 -4.39
C ASP A 83 -6.02 11.51 -5.14
N ASN A 84 -6.10 11.46 -6.47
CA ASN A 84 -5.11 10.77 -7.30
C ASN A 84 -3.71 11.37 -7.12
N ALA A 85 -3.59 12.70 -7.04
CA ALA A 85 -2.30 13.35 -6.81
C ALA A 85 -1.71 13.02 -5.42
N VAL A 86 -2.54 12.92 -4.38
CA VAL A 86 -2.11 12.49 -3.04
C VAL A 86 -1.71 11.02 -3.04
N ALA A 87 -2.54 10.16 -3.64
CA ALA A 87 -2.28 8.73 -3.75
C ALA A 87 -0.95 8.47 -4.49
N ARG A 88 -0.67 9.25 -5.54
CA ARG A 88 0.56 9.12 -6.32
C ARG A 88 1.78 9.52 -5.52
N LYS A 89 1.69 10.61 -4.75
CA LYS A 89 2.74 11.00 -3.81
C LYS A 89 2.98 9.94 -2.75
N LEU A 90 1.92 9.29 -2.24
CA LEU A 90 2.06 8.17 -1.31
C LEU A 90 2.82 7.02 -1.98
N GLN A 91 2.41 6.56 -3.15
CA GLN A 91 3.12 5.51 -3.90
C GLN A 91 4.58 5.87 -4.17
N GLU A 92 4.87 7.10 -4.59
CA GLU A 92 6.23 7.61 -4.82
C GLU A 92 7.06 7.66 -3.52
N SER A 93 6.47 8.03 -2.39
CA SER A 93 7.15 8.02 -1.08
C SER A 93 7.34 6.61 -0.51
N VAL A 94 6.50 5.68 -0.97
CA VAL A 94 6.56 4.25 -0.63
C VAL A 94 7.50 3.50 -1.58
N SER A 95 8.14 4.22 -2.52
CA SER A 95 9.11 3.67 -3.46
C SER A 95 10.10 2.73 -2.75
N PRO A 96 10.39 1.56 -3.34
CA PRO A 96 11.27 0.57 -2.73
C PRO A 96 12.62 1.22 -2.43
N LEU A 97 13.04 1.13 -1.16
CA LEU A 97 14.43 1.37 -0.82
C LEU A 97 15.16 0.11 -1.26
N TRP A 98 15.63 0.09 -2.50
CA TRP A 98 16.51 -0.97 -2.97
C TRP A 98 17.79 -0.91 -2.13
N LEU A 99 18.17 -2.04 -1.56
CA LEU A 99 19.51 -2.20 -1.04
C LEU A 99 20.44 -2.25 -2.25
N THR A 100 21.31 -1.27 -2.36
CA THR A 100 22.49 -1.35 -3.22
C THR A 100 23.54 -2.22 -2.52
N ASP A 101 24.20 -3.08 -3.30
CA ASP A 101 25.43 -3.78 -2.89
C ASP A 101 25.25 -4.83 -1.78
N VAL A 102 24.33 -5.78 -1.97
CA VAL A 102 24.32 -7.02 -1.18
C VAL A 102 25.23 -8.04 -1.86
N GLU A 103 26.28 -8.47 -1.17
CA GLU A 103 27.19 -9.48 -1.72
C GLU A 103 26.44 -10.77 -2.08
N GLY A 104 26.64 -11.24 -3.32
CA GLY A 104 26.03 -12.48 -3.82
C GLY A 104 24.55 -12.38 -4.20
N VAL A 105 23.91 -11.20 -4.09
CA VAL A 105 22.49 -11.01 -4.42
C VAL A 105 22.27 -9.73 -5.21
N ASP A 106 21.79 -9.88 -6.45
CA ASP A 106 21.37 -8.78 -7.29
C ASP A 106 19.84 -8.61 -7.24
N PHE A 107 19.41 -7.35 -7.16
CA PHE A 107 17.99 -6.98 -7.20
C PHE A 107 17.70 -6.18 -8.46
N ALA A 108 16.62 -6.54 -9.16
CA ALA A 108 16.06 -5.79 -10.25
C ALA A 108 14.54 -5.75 -10.09
N ALA A 109 13.94 -4.60 -10.39
CA ALA A 109 12.50 -4.44 -10.34
C ALA A 109 12.02 -3.36 -11.30
N GLU A 110 10.81 -3.55 -11.81
CA GLU A 110 10.12 -2.60 -12.68
C GLU A 110 8.65 -2.60 -12.28
N SER A 111 8.10 -1.42 -11.96
CA SER A 111 6.66 -1.23 -11.77
C SER A 111 6.21 -0.14 -12.73
N ARG A 112 5.13 -0.44 -13.47
CA ARG A 112 4.53 0.47 -14.46
C ARG A 112 3.10 0.75 -14.04
N THR A 113 2.90 1.89 -13.39
CA THR A 113 1.57 2.33 -12.97
C THR A 113 0.77 2.86 -14.16
N GLY A 114 -0.53 2.58 -14.18
CA GLY A 114 -1.48 3.15 -15.16
C GLY A 114 -1.89 4.60 -14.82
N GLU A 115 -2.97 5.09 -15.43
CA GLU A 115 -3.50 6.45 -15.15
C GLU A 115 -3.95 6.63 -13.69
N ARG A 116 -4.34 5.54 -13.02
CA ARG A 116 -4.76 5.52 -11.62
C ARG A 116 -3.69 4.84 -10.79
N VAL A 117 -3.52 5.33 -9.57
CA VAL A 117 -2.59 4.76 -8.59
C VAL A 117 -2.99 3.34 -8.27
N GLY A 118 -2.08 2.41 -8.52
CA GLY A 118 -2.22 0.99 -8.21
C GLY A 118 -2.07 0.71 -6.71
N GLY A 119 -2.53 -0.47 -6.31
CA GLY A 119 -2.29 -1.04 -4.98
C GLY A 119 -1.04 -1.91 -4.90
N ASP A 120 -0.33 -2.08 -6.02
CA ASP A 120 0.83 -2.94 -6.17
C ASP A 120 2.08 -2.29 -5.59
N PHE A 121 2.84 -3.07 -4.82
CA PHE A 121 4.13 -2.64 -4.30
C PHE A 121 5.05 -3.82 -4.03
N TYR A 122 6.33 -3.52 -3.95
CA TYR A 122 7.35 -4.44 -3.47
C TYR A 122 8.31 -3.70 -2.55
N ASP A 123 8.95 -4.44 -1.64
CA ASP A 123 9.91 -3.88 -0.70
C ASP A 123 11.00 -4.89 -0.37
N VAL A 124 12.23 -4.40 -0.23
CA VAL A 124 13.39 -5.20 0.17
C VAL A 124 14.06 -4.47 1.33
N ILE A 125 14.26 -5.15 2.45
CA ILE A 125 14.85 -4.56 3.65
C ILE A 125 15.91 -5.47 4.25
N LYS A 126 16.95 -4.88 4.84
CA LYS A 126 17.91 -5.62 5.65
C LYS A 126 17.33 -5.74 7.06
N ILE A 127 17.09 -6.97 7.52
CA ILE A 127 16.49 -7.23 8.83
C ILE A 127 17.58 -7.28 9.90
N SER A 128 18.58 -8.13 9.70
CA SER A 128 19.73 -8.29 10.60
C SER A 128 20.85 -9.02 9.88
N GLY A 129 22.12 -8.65 10.10
CA GLY A 129 23.27 -9.36 9.55
C GLY A 129 23.13 -9.70 8.05
N ASN A 130 22.94 -10.98 7.76
CA ASN A 130 22.81 -11.59 6.43
C ASN A 130 21.35 -11.88 6.02
N ILE A 131 20.36 -11.46 6.81
CA ILE A 131 18.94 -11.71 6.55
C ILE A 131 18.31 -10.50 5.84
N LEU A 132 17.75 -10.76 4.67
CA LEU A 132 16.95 -9.82 3.89
C LEU A 132 15.47 -10.20 3.92
N GLY A 133 14.60 -9.24 4.18
CA GLY A 133 13.16 -9.37 3.99
C GLY A 133 12.77 -8.90 2.60
N ILE A 134 11.98 -9.69 1.89
CA ILE A 134 11.45 -9.41 0.55
C ILE A 134 9.93 -9.52 0.62
N MET A 135 9.23 -8.53 0.11
CA MET A 135 7.76 -8.53 0.02
C MET A 135 7.33 -8.06 -1.36
N ILE A 136 6.33 -8.74 -1.91
CA ILE A 136 5.56 -8.32 -3.09
C ILE A 136 4.10 -8.40 -2.69
N ALA A 137 3.31 -7.37 -2.96
CA ALA A 137 1.92 -7.37 -2.58
C ALA A 137 1.05 -6.50 -3.48
N ASP A 138 -0.23 -6.82 -3.53
CA ASP A 138 -1.23 -6.10 -4.31
C ASP A 138 -2.50 -5.86 -3.48
N VAL A 139 -2.90 -4.60 -3.39
CA VAL A 139 -4.13 -4.16 -2.74
C VAL A 139 -5.25 -4.08 -3.75
N SER A 140 -6.35 -4.77 -3.46
CA SER A 140 -7.58 -4.63 -4.24
C SER A 140 -8.09 -3.19 -4.32
N GLY A 141 -8.49 -2.78 -5.51
CA GLY A 141 -8.94 -1.42 -5.80
C GLY A 141 -7.84 -0.53 -6.36
N HIS A 142 -8.01 0.79 -6.22
CA HIS A 142 -7.09 1.79 -6.78
C HIS A 142 -7.29 3.14 -6.09
N GLY A 143 -6.41 4.10 -6.37
CA GLY A 143 -6.51 5.47 -5.89
C GLY A 143 -6.13 5.58 -4.41
N LEU A 144 -6.67 6.58 -3.73
CA LEU A 144 -6.23 6.92 -2.38
C LEU A 144 -6.47 5.81 -1.33
N PRO A 145 -7.63 5.12 -1.28
CA PRO A 145 -7.82 4.02 -0.33
C PRO A 145 -6.79 2.90 -0.47
N ALA A 146 -6.53 2.46 -1.71
CA ALA A 146 -5.54 1.41 -2.00
C ALA A 146 -4.12 1.87 -1.62
N ALA A 147 -3.76 3.13 -1.93
CA ALA A 147 -2.45 3.69 -1.58
C ALA A 147 -2.23 3.78 -0.06
N VAL A 148 -3.27 4.05 0.72
CA VAL A 148 -3.18 4.09 2.19
C VAL A 148 -2.99 2.70 2.78
N ILE A 149 -3.72 1.70 2.28
CA ILE A 149 -3.55 0.30 2.71
C ILE A 149 -2.16 -0.20 2.32
N MET A 150 -1.70 0.10 1.10
CA MET A 150 -0.34 -0.21 0.63
C MET A 150 0.73 0.37 1.58
N ALA A 151 0.64 1.66 1.91
CA ALA A 151 1.58 2.30 2.84
C ALA A 151 1.54 1.66 4.23
N THR A 152 0.35 1.32 4.72
CA THR A 152 0.14 0.68 6.02
C THR A 152 0.72 -0.74 6.04
N ALA A 153 0.47 -1.53 5.00
CA ALA A 153 0.93 -2.90 4.87
C ALA A 153 2.46 -2.96 4.83
N ARG A 154 3.10 -2.11 3.99
CA ARG A 154 4.56 -2.01 3.94
C ARG A 154 5.16 -1.67 5.31
N MET A 155 4.54 -0.74 6.02
CA MET A 155 5.01 -0.31 7.31
C MET A 155 4.85 -1.36 8.40
N ALA A 156 3.73 -2.10 8.38
CA ALA A 156 3.52 -3.26 9.23
C ALA A 156 4.58 -4.34 8.95
N PHE A 157 4.86 -4.62 7.68
CA PHE A 157 5.94 -5.51 7.27
C PHE A 157 7.29 -5.08 7.85
N ARG A 158 7.73 -3.85 7.58
CA ARG A 158 9.01 -3.32 8.09
C ARG A 158 9.12 -3.37 9.61
N THR A 159 8.01 -3.15 10.30
CA THR A 159 7.94 -3.24 11.76
C THR A 159 8.17 -4.66 12.22
N PHE A 160 7.32 -5.58 11.79
CA PHE A 160 7.29 -6.94 12.33
C PHE A 160 8.44 -7.80 11.81
N ALA A 161 9.00 -7.47 10.65
CA ALA A 161 10.22 -8.10 10.15
C ALA A 161 11.42 -7.95 11.09
N THR A 162 11.46 -6.90 11.93
CA THR A 162 12.55 -6.70 12.90
C THR A 162 12.33 -7.46 14.22
N THR A 163 11.11 -7.90 14.50
CA THR A 163 10.74 -8.53 15.79
C THR A 163 10.40 -10.01 15.65
N GLU A 164 9.97 -10.45 14.48
CA GLU A 164 9.53 -11.83 14.21
C GLU A 164 10.59 -12.57 13.38
N SER A 165 10.71 -13.88 13.61
CA SER A 165 11.77 -14.71 13.00
C SER A 165 11.33 -15.52 11.78
N SER A 166 10.04 -15.51 11.42
CA SER A 166 9.51 -16.29 10.29
C SER A 166 8.59 -15.47 9.38
N PRO A 167 8.57 -15.75 8.06
CA PRO A 167 7.68 -15.08 7.12
C PRO A 167 6.21 -15.10 7.55
N LYS A 168 5.75 -16.26 8.04
CA LYS A 168 4.39 -16.48 8.52
C LYS A 168 4.02 -15.56 9.69
N ALA A 169 4.88 -15.51 10.72
CA ALA A 169 4.62 -14.68 11.90
C ALA A 169 4.57 -13.19 11.53
N ILE A 170 5.46 -12.74 10.62
CA ILE A 170 5.45 -11.35 10.12
C ILE A 170 4.10 -11.03 9.47
N LEU A 171 3.59 -11.91 8.59
CA LEU A 171 2.29 -11.70 7.95
C LEU A 171 1.11 -11.80 8.92
N GLU A 172 1.12 -12.71 9.89
CA GLU A 172 0.04 -12.83 10.88
C GLU A 172 -0.09 -11.54 11.70
N ARG A 173 1.03 -11.00 12.19
CA ARG A 173 1.07 -9.73 12.93
C ARG A 173 0.72 -8.53 12.04
N GLY A 174 1.18 -8.56 10.79
CA GLY A 174 0.81 -7.56 9.79
C GLY A 174 -0.69 -7.55 9.51
N ASN A 175 -1.28 -8.73 9.36
CA ASN A 175 -2.71 -8.91 9.13
C ASN A 175 -3.54 -8.45 10.34
N GLU A 176 -3.15 -8.75 11.58
CA GLU A 176 -3.79 -8.20 12.78
C GLU A 176 -3.80 -6.67 12.75
N ALA A 177 -2.66 -6.04 12.46
CA ALA A 177 -2.54 -4.58 12.39
C ALA A 177 -3.38 -3.98 11.25
N LEU A 178 -3.45 -4.67 10.10
CA LEU A 178 -4.27 -4.26 8.97
C LEU A 178 -5.75 -4.40 9.30
N LEU A 179 -6.21 -5.50 9.88
CA LEU A 179 -7.64 -5.68 10.21
C LEU A 179 -8.19 -4.62 11.16
N GLU A 180 -7.37 -4.10 12.08
CA GLU A 180 -7.75 -2.97 12.95
C GLU A 180 -7.84 -1.62 12.22
N SER A 181 -7.28 -1.53 11.01
CA SER A 181 -7.06 -0.27 10.30
C SER A 181 -7.54 -0.27 8.85
N THR A 182 -8.13 -1.35 8.35
CA THR A 182 -8.52 -1.49 6.93
C THR A 182 -9.94 -0.96 6.72
N LEU A 183 -10.14 -0.19 5.66
CA LEU A 183 -11.47 0.19 5.17
C LEU A 183 -12.25 -1.06 4.74
N ALA A 184 -13.50 -1.18 5.21
CA ALA A 184 -14.37 -2.27 4.81
C ALA A 184 -14.42 -2.43 3.28
N GLY A 185 -14.21 -3.65 2.79
CA GLY A 185 -14.27 -3.97 1.35
C GLY A 185 -12.94 -4.03 0.61
N HIS A 186 -11.81 -3.73 1.27
CA HIS A 186 -10.48 -3.93 0.69
C HIS A 186 -9.76 -5.14 1.30
N HIS A 187 -8.99 -5.82 0.47
CA HIS A 187 -8.07 -6.90 0.83
C HIS A 187 -6.70 -6.71 0.17
N LEU A 188 -5.68 -7.34 0.76
CA LEU A 188 -4.30 -7.38 0.29
C LEU A 188 -3.93 -8.84 0.00
N THR A 189 -3.30 -9.08 -1.15
CA THR A 189 -2.57 -10.33 -1.40
C THR A 189 -1.08 -10.06 -1.24
N ALA A 190 -0.32 -11.00 -0.69
CA ALA A 190 1.11 -10.78 -0.47
C ALA A 190 1.93 -12.06 -0.62
N PHE A 191 3.12 -11.93 -1.19
CA PHE A 191 4.20 -12.89 -1.09
C PHE A 191 5.30 -12.27 -0.23
N LEU A 192 5.76 -13.00 0.79
CA LEU A 192 6.80 -12.53 1.68
C LEU A 192 7.84 -13.62 1.88
N GLY A 193 9.12 -13.25 1.83
CA GLY A 193 10.20 -14.16 2.13
C GLY A 193 11.36 -13.52 2.87
N LEU A 194 12.13 -14.37 3.53
CA LEU A 194 13.36 -14.07 4.23
C LEU A 194 14.50 -14.82 3.53
N LEU A 195 15.48 -14.08 3.01
CA LEU A 195 16.67 -14.61 2.38
C LEU A 195 17.85 -14.49 3.34
N ASP A 196 18.45 -15.61 3.69
CA ASP A 196 19.78 -15.64 4.30
C ASP A 196 20.84 -15.61 3.19
N THR A 197 21.61 -14.53 3.12
CA THR A 197 22.61 -14.30 2.06
C THR A 197 23.92 -15.05 2.29
N GLU A 198 24.16 -15.59 3.48
CA GLU A 198 25.37 -16.36 3.80
C GLU A 198 25.23 -17.80 3.36
N VAL A 199 24.10 -18.44 3.69
CA VAL A 199 23.81 -19.83 3.31
C VAL A 199 22.90 -19.96 2.09
N LEU A 200 22.45 -18.85 1.52
CA LEU A 200 21.55 -18.77 0.36
C LEU A 200 20.26 -19.58 0.54
N THR A 201 19.65 -19.46 1.73
CA THR A 201 18.36 -20.10 2.02
C THR A 201 17.22 -19.08 1.97
N PHE A 202 16.13 -19.42 1.28
CA PHE A 202 14.96 -18.55 1.15
C PHE A 202 13.75 -19.22 1.79
N GLN A 203 13.26 -18.63 2.89
CA GLN A 203 12.03 -19.04 3.55
C GLN A 203 10.92 -18.10 3.12
N TYR A 204 9.76 -18.61 2.71
CA TYR A 204 8.68 -17.75 2.21
C TYR A 204 7.31 -18.19 2.69
N VAL A 205 6.34 -17.30 2.49
CA VAL A 205 4.91 -17.55 2.63
C VAL A 205 4.18 -16.84 1.50
N ASN A 206 3.25 -17.54 0.86
CA ASN A 206 2.33 -16.96 -0.10
C ASN A 206 0.95 -16.78 0.57
N ALA A 207 0.51 -15.53 0.71
CA ALA A 207 -0.78 -15.14 1.23
C ALA A 207 -1.74 -14.75 0.09
N SER A 208 -2.14 -15.75 -0.68
CA SER A 208 -3.08 -15.63 -1.83
C SER A 208 -2.60 -14.71 -2.95
N HIS A 209 -1.30 -14.48 -3.06
CA HIS A 209 -0.71 -13.74 -4.16
C HIS A 209 -0.45 -14.66 -5.36
N TYR A 210 -0.32 -14.08 -6.55
CA TYR A 210 0.09 -14.87 -7.71
C TYR A 210 1.46 -15.49 -7.44
N PRO A 211 1.65 -16.82 -7.59
CA PRO A 211 2.90 -17.48 -7.22
C PRO A 211 4.09 -16.88 -7.97
N PRO A 212 5.13 -16.41 -7.26
CA PRO A 212 6.40 -16.13 -7.88
C PRO A 212 7.04 -17.41 -8.42
N TYR A 213 8.02 -17.26 -9.30
CA TYR A 213 8.72 -18.39 -9.88
C TYR A 213 10.18 -18.42 -9.45
N LEU A 214 10.64 -19.60 -9.00
CA LEU A 214 12.05 -19.92 -8.88
C LEU A 214 12.55 -20.45 -10.22
N ILE A 215 13.55 -19.76 -10.78
CA ILE A 215 14.26 -20.20 -11.98
C ILE A 215 15.64 -20.67 -11.56
N ARG A 216 15.96 -21.93 -11.86
CA ARG A 216 17.28 -22.50 -11.60
C ARG A 216 17.71 -23.30 -12.82
N GLU A 217 18.84 -22.91 -13.40
CA GLU A 217 19.32 -23.47 -14.67
C GLU A 217 18.23 -23.35 -15.76
N ASN A 218 17.61 -24.46 -16.18
CA ASN A 218 16.52 -24.49 -17.15
C ASN A 218 15.17 -24.94 -16.53
N GLU A 219 15.07 -25.01 -15.20
CA GLU A 219 13.84 -25.37 -14.50
C GLU A 219 13.14 -24.13 -13.95
N VAL A 220 11.81 -24.14 -14.06
CA VAL A 220 10.92 -23.11 -13.51
C VAL A 220 9.94 -23.79 -12.57
N ALA A 221 9.94 -23.38 -11.31
CA ALA A 221 9.04 -23.91 -10.28
C ALA A 221 8.25 -22.77 -9.62
N PRO A 222 6.92 -22.89 -9.45
CA PRO A 222 6.13 -21.92 -8.71
C PRO A 222 6.42 -22.00 -7.20
N LEU A 223 6.32 -20.85 -6.53
CA LEU A 223 6.44 -20.71 -5.08
C LEU A 223 5.04 -20.47 -4.47
N ASP A 224 4.35 -21.58 -4.20
CA ASP A 224 3.00 -21.62 -3.60
C ASP A 224 3.02 -21.63 -2.07
#